data_AF-A0A315D029-F1
#
_entry.id   AF-A0A315D029-F1
#
_cell.length_a   1.000
_cell.length_b   1.000
_cell.length_c   1.000
_cell.angle_alpha   90.00
_cell.angle_beta   90.00
_cell.angle_gamma   90.00
#
_symmetry.space_group_name_H-M   'P 1'
#
loop_
_entity.id
_entity.type
_entity.pdbx_description
1 polymer ?
#
loop_
_entity_poly.entity_id
_entity_poly.type
_entity_poly.pdbx_seq_one_letter_code
_entity_poly.pdbx_strand_id
1 'polypeptide(L)'
;TGAWTWTDASRNPGTYILKATIVSATGTTAINTAAPVNGTNGGYDIQPVVIDTSVGTPAEINLGLSITTDANNNTFVNKAELGAATTFTSRATFDTALAKVGMVITLSDGTTNTPITLTQAMVTAGFVEATFAKPAEGATQTVTAKLTDIAGNLGTATVSDSATLDTTAITVAVTRAGSGTVTTSEVITFTLSEASPD
;
A
#
# COMPACT_ATOMS: atom_id res chain seq x y z
N THR A 1 23.80 -23.76 39.02
CA THR A 1 23.55 -23.41 37.60
C THR A 1 22.10 -23.77 37.30
N GLY A 2 21.24 -22.79 37.08
CA GLY A 2 19.85 -23.07 36.69
C GLY A 2 19.79 -23.34 35.20
N ALA A 3 19.31 -24.53 34.80
CA ALA A 3 19.01 -24.82 33.41
C ALA A 3 17.58 -24.36 33.13
N TRP A 4 17.41 -23.45 32.17
CA TRP A 4 16.10 -23.05 31.67
C TRP A 4 15.69 -24.02 30.56
N THR A 5 14.64 -24.80 30.79
CA THR A 5 14.02 -25.62 29.75
C THR A 5 12.81 -24.87 29.20
N TRP A 6 12.86 -24.54 27.91
CA TRP A 6 11.71 -24.03 27.19
C TRP A 6 11.06 -25.19 26.43
N THR A 7 9.76 -25.41 26.64
CA THR A 7 8.98 -26.27 25.77
C THR A 7 8.54 -25.45 24.56
N ASP A 8 9.12 -25.73 23.40
CA ASP A 8 8.75 -25.13 22.13
C ASP A 8 7.50 -25.83 21.58
N ALA A 9 6.34 -25.48 22.14
CA ALA A 9 5.05 -25.94 21.67
C ALA A 9 4.43 -24.85 20.80
N SER A 10 3.93 -25.22 19.62
CA SER A 10 3.09 -24.34 18.79
C SER A 10 1.90 -23.84 19.62
N ARG A 11 1.67 -22.53 19.59
CA ARG A 11 0.57 -21.85 20.29
C ARG A 11 -0.33 -21.17 19.26
N ASN A 12 -1.63 -21.17 19.54
CA ASN A 12 -2.60 -20.45 18.73
C ASN A 12 -2.37 -18.92 18.83
N PRO A 13 -2.99 -18.12 17.97
CA PRO A 13 -2.97 -16.67 18.13
C PRO A 13 -3.63 -16.25 19.44
N GLY A 14 -3.12 -15.19 20.05
CA GLY A 14 -3.66 -14.67 21.30
C GLY A 14 -2.66 -13.88 22.13
N THR A 15 -3.14 -13.37 23.27
CA THR A 15 -2.30 -12.73 24.28
C THR A 15 -1.81 -13.77 25.26
N TYR A 16 -0.50 -13.86 25.39
CA TYR A 16 0.21 -14.75 26.30
C TYR A 16 0.95 -13.93 27.35
N ILE A 17 1.08 -14.51 28.53
CA ILE A 17 1.91 -13.95 29.60
C ILE A 17 3.07 -14.91 29.82
N LEU A 18 4.29 -14.44 29.60
CA LEU A 18 5.47 -15.14 30.07
C LEU A 18 5.67 -14.77 31.55
N LYS A 19 5.52 -15.77 32.42
CA LYS A 19 5.75 -15.64 33.86
C LYS A 19 7.06 -16.34 34.22
N ALA A 20 8.14 -15.56 34.34
CA ALA A 20 9.41 -16.08 34.84
C ALA A 20 9.37 -16.18 36.36
N THR A 21 9.74 -17.33 36.90
CA THR A 21 9.53 -17.71 38.31
C THR A 21 10.87 -18.11 38.92
N ILE A 22 11.42 -17.31 39.83
CA ILE A 22 12.61 -17.74 40.58
C ILE A 22 12.15 -18.64 41.74
N VAL A 23 12.49 -19.92 41.66
CA VAL A 23 12.26 -20.91 42.74
C VAL A 23 13.57 -21.24 43.47
N SER A 24 13.46 -21.80 44.68
CA SER A 24 14.64 -22.28 45.40
C SER A 24 15.22 -23.54 44.74
N ALA A 25 16.46 -23.89 45.07
CA ALA A 25 17.13 -25.08 44.52
C ALA A 25 16.44 -26.41 44.89
N THR A 26 15.45 -26.40 45.79
CA THR A 26 14.81 -27.60 46.36
C THR A 26 13.32 -27.73 46.08
N GLY A 27 12.69 -26.86 45.29
CA GLY A 27 11.25 -26.99 45.03
C GLY A 27 10.69 -26.11 43.91
N THR A 28 9.43 -26.38 43.53
CA THR A 28 8.65 -25.69 42.48
C THR A 28 7.83 -24.52 43.01
N THR A 29 7.87 -24.25 44.32
CA THR A 29 7.07 -23.22 44.97
C THR A 29 7.73 -21.85 44.86
N ALA A 30 6.92 -20.86 44.51
CA ALA A 30 7.24 -19.45 44.50
C ALA A 30 7.89 -18.99 45.81
N ILE A 31 9.03 -18.30 45.76
CA ILE A 31 9.63 -17.69 46.96
C ILE A 31 8.80 -16.47 47.44
N ASN A 32 7.99 -15.85 46.57
CA ASN A 32 7.03 -14.79 46.93
C ASN A 32 5.80 -14.77 46.00
N THR A 33 4.73 -14.06 46.37
CA THR A 33 3.56 -13.80 45.50
C THR A 33 3.57 -12.40 44.88
N ALA A 34 4.67 -11.66 45.01
CA ALA A 34 4.81 -10.26 44.62
C ALA A 34 5.90 -10.05 43.55
N ALA A 35 5.83 -8.96 42.79
CA ALA A 35 6.86 -8.60 41.81
C ALA A 35 8.22 -8.35 42.50
N PRO A 36 9.37 -8.67 41.86
CA PRO A 36 10.69 -8.50 42.44
C PRO A 36 11.04 -7.02 42.54
N VAL A 37 11.60 -6.63 43.68
CA VAL A 37 12.30 -5.35 43.85
C VAL A 37 13.80 -5.61 43.87
N ASN A 38 14.58 -4.76 43.21
CA ASN A 38 16.02 -4.95 43.06
C ASN A 38 16.72 -4.99 44.44
N GLY A 39 17.44 -6.08 44.75
CA GLY A 39 18.30 -6.19 45.94
C GLY A 39 17.80 -7.03 47.13
N THR A 40 16.65 -7.72 47.07
CA THR A 40 16.26 -8.70 48.11
C THR A 40 15.40 -9.82 47.51
N ASN A 41 15.68 -11.07 47.89
CA ASN A 41 14.98 -12.34 47.60
C ASN A 41 13.90 -12.33 46.50
N GLY A 42 14.29 -12.97 45.37
CA GLY A 42 13.53 -13.44 44.21
C GLY A 42 12.05 -13.09 44.05
N GLY A 43 11.69 -12.62 42.84
CA GLY A 43 10.31 -12.41 42.38
C GLY A 43 10.10 -12.85 40.94
N TYR A 44 9.01 -12.37 40.34
CA TYR A 44 8.54 -12.70 38.98
C TYR A 44 8.55 -11.51 38.04
N ASP A 45 9.14 -11.66 36.86
CA ASP A 45 8.92 -10.73 35.76
C ASP A 45 7.75 -11.22 34.89
N ILE A 46 6.95 -10.26 34.42
CA ILE A 46 5.76 -10.51 33.60
C ILE A 46 5.95 -9.76 32.29
N GLN A 47 6.19 -10.50 31.21
CA GLN A 47 6.23 -9.93 29.87
C GLN A 47 4.98 -10.37 29.10
N PRO A 48 4.06 -9.45 28.76
CA PRO A 48 2.99 -9.74 27.83
C PRO A 48 3.57 -9.96 26.43
N VAL A 49 3.14 -11.04 25.78
CA VAL A 49 3.51 -11.40 24.40
C VAL A 49 2.23 -11.59 23.63
N VAL A 50 2.05 -10.85 22.54
CA VAL A 50 0.93 -11.07 21.62
C VAL A 50 1.46 -11.89 20.45
N ILE A 51 0.83 -13.04 20.21
CA ILE A 51 1.02 -13.81 18.98
C ILE A 51 -0.14 -13.46 18.08
N ASP A 52 0.14 -12.67 17.05
CA ASP A 52 -0.81 -12.37 15.99
C ASP A 52 -0.39 -13.12 14.74
N THR A 53 -1.26 -13.98 14.23
CA THR A 53 -1.07 -14.65 12.94
C THR A 53 -2.18 -14.31 11.95
N SER A 54 -3.05 -13.35 12.31
CA SER A 54 -4.05 -12.86 11.39
C SER A 54 -3.35 -12.03 10.33
N VAL A 55 -3.69 -12.23 9.06
CA VAL A 55 -3.07 -11.43 7.99
C VAL A 55 -3.81 -10.10 7.89
N GLY A 56 -3.06 -9.00 7.81
CA GLY A 56 -3.65 -7.70 7.51
C GLY A 56 -4.34 -7.74 6.14
N THR A 57 -5.55 -7.20 6.02
CA THR A 57 -6.26 -7.12 4.73
C THR A 57 -6.58 -5.67 4.39
N PRO A 58 -6.71 -5.31 3.10
CA PRO A 58 -7.14 -3.97 2.71
C PRO A 58 -8.44 -3.53 3.41
N ALA A 59 -9.37 -4.47 3.63
CA ALA A 59 -10.64 -4.19 4.31
C ALA A 59 -10.48 -3.81 5.78
N GLU A 60 -9.40 -4.21 6.45
CA GLU A 60 -9.17 -3.92 7.87
C GLU A 60 -9.09 -2.41 8.16
N ILE A 61 -8.55 -1.65 7.21
CA ILE A 61 -8.36 -0.20 7.33
C ILE A 61 -9.13 0.58 6.26
N ASN A 62 -10.06 -0.05 5.54
CA ASN A 62 -10.70 0.54 4.36
C ASN A 62 -9.68 1.12 3.36
N LEU A 63 -8.63 0.35 3.06
CA LEU A 63 -7.55 0.75 2.16
C LEU A 63 -8.10 0.97 0.74
N GLY A 64 -8.00 2.20 0.25
CA GLY A 64 -8.26 2.59 -1.14
C GLY A 64 -6.97 2.94 -1.87
N LEU A 65 -7.03 2.97 -3.19
CA LEU A 65 -5.92 3.39 -4.06
C LEU A 65 -6.46 4.20 -5.24
N SER A 66 -5.75 5.27 -5.58
CA SER A 66 -6.01 6.09 -6.76
C SER A 66 -4.69 6.59 -7.35
N ILE A 67 -4.53 6.54 -8.66
CA ILE A 67 -3.49 7.24 -9.41
C ILE A 67 -3.92 8.70 -9.51
N THR A 68 -3.50 9.53 -8.57
CA THR A 68 -3.94 10.93 -8.46
C THR A 68 -3.46 11.82 -9.61
N THR A 69 -2.55 11.34 -10.45
CA THR A 69 -2.23 12.00 -11.73
C THR A 69 -3.41 11.93 -12.69
N ASP A 70 -4.20 10.85 -12.70
CA ASP A 70 -5.52 10.80 -13.37
C ASP A 70 -6.53 11.56 -12.47
N ALA A 71 -6.49 12.89 -12.57
CA ALA A 71 -7.19 13.76 -11.64
C ALA A 71 -8.72 13.65 -11.73
N ASN A 72 -9.24 13.24 -12.89
CA ASN A 72 -10.68 13.09 -13.12
C ASN A 72 -11.14 11.62 -12.99
N ASN A 73 -10.20 10.68 -12.82
CA ASN A 73 -10.39 9.25 -12.66
C ASN A 73 -11.20 8.62 -13.81
N ASN A 74 -10.85 8.99 -15.05
CA ASN A 74 -11.50 8.49 -16.27
C ASN A 74 -10.71 7.38 -16.97
N THR A 75 -9.70 6.79 -16.31
CA THR A 75 -8.80 5.74 -16.82
C THR A 75 -7.73 6.22 -17.81
N PHE A 76 -7.64 7.52 -18.07
CA PHE A 76 -6.62 8.13 -18.91
C PHE A 76 -5.92 9.28 -18.19
N VAL A 77 -4.61 9.37 -18.36
CA VAL A 77 -3.83 10.56 -17.98
C VAL A 77 -3.56 11.37 -19.23
N ASN A 78 -4.19 12.52 -19.34
CA ASN A 78 -4.02 13.42 -20.47
C ASN A 78 -2.85 14.41 -20.31
N LYS A 79 -2.62 15.20 -21.36
CA LYS A 79 -1.53 16.21 -21.37
C LYS A 79 -1.65 17.25 -20.24
N ALA A 80 -2.88 17.67 -19.89
CA ALA A 80 -3.11 18.66 -18.86
C ALA A 80 -2.86 18.08 -17.46
N GLU A 81 -3.29 16.84 -17.23
CA GLU A 81 -3.07 16.07 -16.01
C GLU A 81 -1.59 15.74 -15.77
N LEU A 82 -0.87 15.27 -16.80
CA LEU A 82 0.55 14.98 -16.68
C LEU A 82 1.40 16.25 -16.53
N GLY A 83 1.05 17.31 -17.26
CA GLY A 83 1.86 18.52 -17.37
C GLY A 83 3.28 18.22 -17.89
N ALA A 84 4.28 18.48 -17.05
CA ALA A 84 5.70 18.23 -17.32
C ALA A 84 6.28 17.06 -16.49
N ALA A 85 5.43 16.33 -15.75
CA ALA A 85 5.89 15.23 -14.91
C ALA A 85 6.39 14.05 -15.76
N THR A 86 7.38 13.34 -15.24
CA THR A 86 7.90 12.08 -15.80
C THR A 86 7.40 10.86 -15.04
N THR A 87 6.53 11.07 -14.05
CA THR A 87 6.00 10.07 -13.13
C THR A 87 4.48 10.20 -13.02
N PHE A 88 3.82 9.09 -12.69
CA PHE A 88 2.48 9.11 -12.12
C PHE A 88 2.59 9.06 -10.60
N THR A 89 1.72 9.79 -9.92
CA THR A 89 1.58 9.76 -8.46
C THR A 89 0.40 8.88 -8.11
N SER A 90 0.63 7.96 -7.18
CA SER A 90 -0.40 7.08 -6.62
C SER A 90 -0.56 7.36 -5.13
N ARG A 91 -1.80 7.43 -4.69
CA ARG A 91 -2.17 7.66 -3.30
C ARG A 91 -2.95 6.48 -2.76
N ALA A 92 -2.43 5.87 -1.70
CA ALA A 92 -3.19 4.92 -0.91
C ALA A 92 -3.88 5.67 0.25
N THR A 93 -5.19 5.50 0.39
CA THR A 93 -6.00 6.13 1.44
C THR A 93 -6.53 5.07 2.40
N PHE A 94 -6.81 5.44 3.64
CA PHE A 94 -7.31 4.51 4.66
C PHE A 94 -8.07 5.26 5.76
N ASP A 95 -8.89 4.54 6.51
CA ASP A 95 -9.61 5.06 7.66
C ASP A 95 -8.65 5.34 8.82
N THR A 96 -8.56 6.61 9.22
CA THR A 96 -7.70 7.11 10.31
C THR A 96 -8.02 6.51 11.68
N ALA A 97 -9.23 5.99 11.89
CA ALA A 97 -9.61 5.34 13.14
C ALA A 97 -9.17 3.87 13.22
N LEU A 98 -8.87 3.25 12.07
CA LEU A 98 -8.51 1.84 11.96
C LEU A 98 -7.01 1.64 11.74
N ALA A 99 -6.40 2.49 10.91
CA ALA A 99 -4.97 2.45 10.62
C ALA A 99 -4.13 2.81 11.86
N LYS A 100 -2.99 2.14 12.03
CA LYS A 100 -2.11 2.31 13.20
C LYS A 100 -0.67 2.54 12.77
N VAL A 101 0.05 3.29 13.60
CA VAL A 101 1.51 3.49 13.44
C VAL A 101 2.21 2.14 13.45
N GLY A 102 3.17 1.96 12.54
CA GLY A 102 3.93 0.72 12.39
C GLY A 102 3.36 -0.27 11.39
N MET A 103 2.08 -0.17 10.99
CA MET A 103 1.58 -0.88 9.81
C MET A 103 2.38 -0.46 8.57
N VAL A 104 2.47 -1.34 7.56
CA VAL A 104 3.16 -1.04 6.31
C VAL A 104 2.20 -1.14 5.14
N ILE A 105 2.12 -0.07 4.35
CA ILE A 105 1.44 -0.07 3.05
C ILE A 105 2.49 -0.19 1.96
N THR A 106 2.42 -1.22 1.14
CA THR A 106 3.30 -1.40 -0.01
C THR A 106 2.56 -1.03 -1.27
N LEU A 107 2.99 0.03 -1.96
CA LEU A 107 2.53 0.37 -3.30
C LEU A 107 3.46 -0.28 -4.34
N SER A 108 2.90 -0.72 -5.47
CA SER A 108 3.68 -1.36 -6.54
C SER A 108 3.11 -1.11 -7.93
N ASP A 109 3.94 -0.74 -8.90
CA ASP A 109 3.61 -0.69 -10.33
C ASP A 109 3.80 -2.05 -11.05
N GLY A 110 3.97 -3.12 -10.28
CA GLY A 110 4.27 -4.46 -10.78
C GLY A 110 5.76 -4.76 -10.98
N THR A 111 6.62 -3.73 -11.00
CA THR A 111 8.08 -3.87 -11.11
C THR A 111 8.80 -3.36 -9.86
N THR A 112 8.42 -2.17 -9.39
CA THR A 112 8.98 -1.48 -8.23
C THR A 112 8.02 -1.63 -7.06
N ASN A 113 8.53 -2.10 -5.92
CA ASN A 113 7.76 -2.13 -4.68
C ASN A 113 8.24 -1.01 -3.74
N THR A 114 7.31 -0.21 -3.23
CA THR A 114 7.57 0.89 -2.30
C THR A 114 6.85 0.62 -0.96
N PRO A 115 7.51 -0.06 0.00
CA PRO A 115 6.96 -0.24 1.33
C PRO A 115 7.05 1.06 2.14
N ILE A 116 5.94 1.47 2.75
CA ILE A 116 5.83 2.69 3.56
C ILE A 116 5.32 2.31 4.94
N THR A 117 6.17 2.44 5.96
CA THR A 117 5.76 2.27 7.36
C THR A 117 5.00 3.51 7.83
N LEU A 118 3.77 3.31 8.28
CA LEU A 118 2.89 4.39 8.72
C LEU A 118 3.47 5.08 9.96
N THR A 119 3.68 6.39 9.83
CA THR A 119 4.00 7.29 10.94
C THR A 119 2.70 7.89 11.52
N GLN A 120 2.77 8.50 12.70
CA GLN A 120 1.60 9.18 13.27
C GLN A 120 1.05 10.28 12.37
N ALA A 121 1.93 11.01 11.68
CA ALA A 121 1.52 12.06 10.75
C ALA A 121 0.74 11.49 9.56
N MET A 122 1.18 10.36 9.00
CA MET A 122 0.49 9.67 7.90
C MET A 122 -0.87 9.12 8.34
N VAL A 123 -0.94 8.50 9.52
CA VAL A 123 -2.21 8.03 10.09
C VAL A 123 -3.20 9.18 10.26
N THR A 124 -2.71 10.32 10.75
CA THR A 124 -3.55 11.53 10.93
C THR A 124 -3.99 12.12 9.59
N ALA A 125 -3.13 12.08 8.57
CA ALA A 125 -3.46 12.53 7.21
C ALA A 125 -4.45 11.59 6.50
N GLY A 126 -4.45 10.29 6.84
CA GLY A 126 -5.30 9.28 6.23
C GLY A 126 -4.82 8.76 4.88
N PHE A 127 -3.59 9.06 4.49
CA PHE A 127 -3.03 8.60 3.23
C PHE A 127 -1.49 8.53 3.22
N VAL A 128 -0.97 7.80 2.23
CA VAL A 128 0.43 7.80 1.82
C VAL A 128 0.52 7.88 0.29
N GLU A 129 1.65 8.35 -0.23
CA GLU A 129 1.86 8.48 -1.67
C GLU A 129 3.16 7.81 -2.11
N ALA A 130 3.16 7.32 -3.34
CA ALA A 130 4.34 6.89 -4.07
C ALA A 130 4.28 7.40 -5.51
N THR A 131 5.43 7.58 -6.13
CA THR A 131 5.53 7.97 -7.54
C THR A 131 6.25 6.88 -8.32
N PHE A 132 5.69 6.51 -9.47
CA PHE A 132 6.28 5.55 -10.40
C PHE A 132 6.56 6.22 -11.73
N ALA A 133 7.56 5.76 -12.49
CA ALA A 133 7.81 6.28 -13.83
C ALA A 133 6.54 6.16 -14.67
N LYS A 134 6.16 7.21 -15.42
CA LYS A 134 4.98 7.14 -16.27
C LYS A 134 5.17 6.05 -17.33
N PRO A 135 4.11 5.38 -17.80
CA PRO A 135 4.23 4.41 -18.88
C PRO A 135 4.62 5.09 -20.20
N ALA A 136 4.89 4.28 -21.22
CA ALA A 136 5.00 4.78 -22.59
C ALA A 136 3.67 5.38 -23.06
N GLU A 137 3.70 6.26 -24.06
CA GLU A 137 2.49 6.80 -24.68
C GLU A 137 1.59 5.65 -25.19
N GLY A 138 0.29 5.71 -24.88
CA GLY A 138 -0.69 4.67 -25.19
C GLY A 138 -0.62 3.41 -24.30
N ALA A 139 0.29 3.35 -23.32
CA ALA A 139 0.40 2.20 -22.41
C ALA A 139 -0.27 2.48 -21.04
N THR A 140 -0.81 1.41 -20.45
CA THR A 140 -1.46 1.44 -19.13
C THR A 140 -0.47 1.16 -18.00
N GLN A 141 -0.50 1.99 -16.96
CA GLN A 141 0.12 1.67 -15.67
C GLN A 141 -0.96 1.14 -14.73
N THR A 142 -0.67 0.00 -14.10
CA THR A 142 -1.50 -0.55 -13.02
C THR A 142 -0.69 -0.49 -11.73
N VAL A 143 -1.27 0.11 -10.69
CA VAL A 143 -0.67 0.17 -9.36
C VAL A 143 -1.50 -0.66 -8.39
N THR A 144 -0.83 -1.37 -7.51
CA THR A 144 -1.46 -2.13 -6.42
C THR A 144 -1.02 -1.58 -5.07
N ALA A 145 -1.89 -1.69 -4.06
CA ALA A 145 -1.58 -1.39 -2.68
C ALA A 145 -1.92 -2.58 -1.79
N LYS A 146 -1.04 -2.85 -0.84
CA LYS A 146 -1.10 -4.01 0.05
C LYS A 146 -0.79 -3.64 1.48
N LEU A 147 -1.54 -4.20 2.43
CA LEU A 147 -1.33 -4.01 3.86
C LEU A 147 -0.46 -5.14 4.46
N THR A 148 0.49 -4.74 5.30
CA THR A 148 1.12 -5.57 6.33
C THR A 148 0.75 -4.98 7.68
N ASP A 149 0.26 -5.80 8.61
CA ASP A 149 -0.13 -5.34 9.94
C ASP A 149 1.08 -4.97 10.82
N ILE A 150 0.83 -4.58 12.08
CA ILE A 150 1.88 -4.21 13.05
C ILE A 150 2.74 -5.42 13.44
N ALA A 151 2.18 -6.62 13.44
CA ALA A 151 2.88 -7.85 13.79
C ALA A 151 3.78 -8.36 12.64
N GLY A 152 3.70 -7.73 11.46
CA GLY A 152 4.45 -8.12 10.28
C GLY A 152 3.74 -9.18 9.43
N ASN A 153 2.48 -9.50 9.72
CA ASN A 153 1.72 -10.44 8.91
C ASN A 153 1.36 -9.77 7.59
N LEU A 154 1.97 -10.28 6.52
CA LEU A 154 1.75 -9.79 5.18
C LEU A 154 0.38 -10.24 4.68
N GLY A 155 -0.45 -9.29 4.27
CA GLY A 155 -1.73 -9.57 3.63
C GLY A 155 -1.59 -10.45 2.39
N THR A 156 -2.69 -10.95 1.86
CA THR A 156 -2.71 -11.64 0.55
C THR A 156 -3.56 -10.91 -0.46
N ALA A 157 -4.52 -10.11 0.00
CA ALA A 157 -5.35 -9.25 -0.84
C ALA A 157 -4.67 -7.91 -1.12
N THR A 158 -5.01 -7.33 -2.27
CA THR A 158 -4.57 -6.01 -2.72
C THR A 158 -5.76 -5.22 -3.23
N VAL A 159 -5.66 -3.89 -3.19
CA VAL A 159 -6.48 -3.00 -4.02
C VAL A 159 -5.64 -2.49 -5.18
N SER A 160 -6.28 -2.11 -6.28
CA SER A 160 -5.60 -1.70 -7.51
C SER A 160 -6.27 -0.49 -8.13
N ASP A 161 -5.48 0.29 -8.86
CA ASP A 161 -5.97 1.32 -9.78
C ASP A 161 -5.13 1.32 -11.05
N SER A 162 -5.68 1.84 -12.15
CA SER A 162 -5.01 1.85 -13.45
C SER A 162 -5.38 3.04 -14.32
N ALA A 163 -4.38 3.59 -15.01
CA ALA A 163 -4.58 4.65 -15.98
C ALA A 163 -3.66 4.48 -17.19
N THR A 164 -4.17 4.81 -18.37
CA THR A 164 -3.45 4.81 -19.65
C THR A 164 -2.90 6.19 -19.93
N LEU A 165 -1.63 6.28 -20.31
CA LEU A 165 -1.07 7.56 -20.74
C LEU A 165 -1.57 7.90 -22.15
N ASP A 166 -2.25 9.03 -22.29
CA ASP A 166 -2.66 9.59 -23.59
C ASP A 166 -2.45 11.10 -23.64
N THR A 167 -1.28 11.53 -24.07
CA THR A 167 -0.94 12.96 -24.20
C THR A 167 -0.99 13.46 -25.64
N THR A 168 -1.39 12.61 -26.57
CA THR A 168 -1.50 12.95 -27.99
C THR A 168 -2.77 13.73 -28.24
N ALA A 169 -2.64 14.82 -29.00
CA ALA A 169 -3.79 15.58 -29.45
C ALA A 169 -4.29 14.99 -30.75
N ILE A 170 -5.61 14.80 -30.86
CA ILE A 170 -6.26 14.44 -32.12
C ILE A 170 -5.93 15.51 -33.16
N THR A 171 -5.41 15.07 -34.31
CA THR A 171 -5.19 15.94 -35.47
C THR A 171 -6.12 15.58 -36.61
N VAL A 172 -6.65 16.60 -37.29
CA VAL A 172 -7.47 16.46 -38.49
C VAL A 172 -6.73 17.14 -39.64
N ALA A 173 -6.29 16.34 -40.62
CA ALA A 173 -5.69 16.86 -41.85
C ALA A 173 -6.71 16.80 -42.99
N VAL A 174 -6.93 17.94 -43.64
CA VAL A 174 -7.73 18.03 -44.86
C VAL A 174 -6.80 18.35 -46.02
N THR A 175 -6.62 17.38 -46.92
CA THR A 175 -5.77 17.53 -48.10
C THR A 175 -6.61 17.35 -49.36
N ARG A 176 -6.47 18.29 -50.30
CA ARG A 176 -7.07 18.19 -51.64
C ARG A 176 -5.98 17.95 -52.68
N ALA A 177 -6.08 16.84 -53.43
CA ALA A 177 -5.09 16.48 -54.44
C ALA A 177 -5.16 17.36 -55.72
N GLY A 178 -6.33 17.94 -56.02
CA GLY A 178 -6.53 18.77 -57.20
C GLY A 178 -6.03 20.21 -57.06
N SER A 179 -5.28 20.69 -58.07
CA SER A 179 -4.96 22.11 -58.23
C SER A 179 -6.08 22.85 -58.99
N GLY A 180 -6.30 24.13 -58.70
CA GLY A 180 -7.32 24.97 -59.36
C GLY A 180 -8.56 25.27 -58.52
N THR A 181 -9.52 25.98 -59.14
CA THR A 181 -10.79 26.37 -58.53
C THR A 181 -11.79 25.22 -58.57
N VAL A 182 -12.41 24.91 -57.45
CA VAL A 182 -13.48 23.92 -57.36
C VAL A 182 -14.76 24.53 -57.92
N THR A 183 -15.20 24.06 -59.09
CA THR A 183 -16.38 24.59 -59.80
C THR A 183 -17.61 23.70 -59.67
N THR A 184 -17.50 22.56 -58.99
CA THR A 184 -18.58 21.58 -58.71
C THR A 184 -18.44 21.02 -57.29
N SER A 185 -19.46 20.32 -56.77
CA SER A 185 -19.36 19.71 -55.43
C SER A 185 -18.27 18.65 -55.36
N GLU A 186 -17.43 18.71 -54.34
CA GLU A 186 -16.34 17.77 -54.06
C GLU A 186 -16.51 17.22 -52.64
N VAL A 187 -16.37 15.91 -52.48
CA VAL A 187 -16.41 15.25 -51.16
C VAL A 187 -14.98 15.15 -50.62
N ILE A 188 -14.76 15.69 -49.43
CA ILE A 188 -13.49 15.60 -48.72
C ILE A 188 -13.63 14.60 -47.58
N THR A 189 -12.80 13.56 -47.60
CA THR A 189 -12.68 12.60 -46.50
C THR A 189 -11.47 12.97 -45.64
N PHE A 190 -11.64 12.98 -44.33
CA PHE A 190 -10.54 13.10 -43.37
C PHE A 190 -10.40 11.80 -42.57
N THR A 191 -9.18 11.55 -42.09
CA THR A 191 -8.87 10.49 -41.14
C THR A 191 -8.35 11.15 -39.87
N LEU A 192 -8.87 10.76 -38.71
CA LEU A 192 -8.32 11.18 -37.42
C LEU A 192 -6.99 10.46 -37.19
N SER A 193 -6.04 11.11 -36.52
CA SER A 193 -4.76 10.47 -36.15
C SER A 193 -4.90 9.28 -35.20
N GLU A 194 -6.04 9.19 -34.50
CA GLU A 194 -6.39 8.12 -33.58
C GLU A 194 -7.92 7.98 -33.48
N ALA A 195 -8.39 6.88 -32.88
CA ALA A 195 -9.82 6.67 -32.65
C ALA A 195 -10.34 7.60 -31.54
N SER A 196 -11.60 8.03 -31.67
CA SER A 196 -12.29 8.69 -30.55
C SER A 196 -12.38 7.70 -29.38
N PRO A 197 -12.02 8.11 -28.15
CA PRO A 197 -12.26 7.29 -26.96
C PRO A 197 -13.74 7.22 -26.55
N ASP A 198 -14.63 7.99 -27.22
CA ASP A 198 -16.09 7.99 -27.06
C ASP A 198 -16.81 6.98 -27.97
#